data_AF-A0AAD7E7R4-F1
#
_entry.id   AF-A0AAD7E7R4-F1
#
_cell.length_a   1.000
_cell.length_b   1.000
_cell.length_c   1.000
_cell.angle_alpha   90.00
_cell.angle_beta   90.00
_cell.angle_gamma   90.00
#
_symmetry.space_group_name_H-M   'P 1'
#
loop_
_entity.id
_entity.type
_entity.pdbx_description
1 polymer ?
#
loop_
_entity_poly.entity_id
_entity_poly.type
_entity_poly.pdbx_seq_one_letter_code
_entity_poly.pdbx_strand_id
1 'polypeptide(L)'
;LDFRGLVCEQDYSRLMDFTYINSEEKLEEFSEFVRDLGAKKIQDWLDHKAMSVWILPLIQSQSPMSAEDWDNTPGITNTGEAQHHRTNSGTGTKLSVVEAIDRCFSPRKIEISLKSSVLVNPHNELSHRLVRNMTRASTTMCKSHGSRELADEQALLQMEIDSEKEAHKASASHRR
;
A
#
# COMPACT_ATOMS: atom_id res chain seq x y z
N LEU A 1 -7.09 -4.27 -12.38
CA LEU A 1 -6.89 -4.13 -13.84
C LEU A 1 -8.18 -4.57 -14.48
N ASP A 2 -8.89 -3.69 -15.17
CA ASP A 2 -10.10 -4.08 -15.89
C ASP A 2 -9.74 -4.35 -17.36
N PHE A 3 -9.90 -5.62 -17.76
CA PHE A 3 -9.71 -6.11 -19.13
C PHE A 3 -11.04 -6.41 -19.83
N ARG A 4 -12.19 -6.30 -19.14
CA ARG A 4 -13.50 -6.67 -19.70
C ARG A 4 -13.88 -5.90 -20.96
N GLY A 5 -13.40 -4.66 -21.09
CA GLY A 5 -13.63 -3.83 -22.28
C GLY A 5 -12.66 -4.08 -23.45
N LEU A 6 -11.68 -4.97 -23.30
CA LEU A 6 -10.63 -5.21 -24.29
C LEU A 6 -10.74 -6.57 -24.97
N VAL A 7 -11.51 -7.49 -24.40
CA VAL A 7 -11.65 -8.87 -24.86
C VAL A 7 -13.09 -9.34 -24.66
N CYS A 8 -13.48 -10.43 -25.33
CA CYS A 8 -14.78 -11.04 -25.07
C CYS A 8 -14.83 -11.70 -23.68
N GLU A 9 -16.03 -12.03 -23.21
CA GLU A 9 -16.21 -12.63 -21.88
C GLU A 9 -15.47 -13.97 -21.72
N GLN A 10 -15.38 -14.76 -22.79
CA GLN A 10 -14.68 -16.05 -22.79
C GLN A 10 -13.17 -15.86 -22.62
N ASP A 11 -12.58 -14.93 -23.37
CA ASP A 11 -11.16 -14.58 -23.24
C ASP A 11 -10.86 -13.95 -21.88
N TYR A 12 -11.79 -13.14 -21.35
CA TYR A 12 -11.67 -12.57 -20.02
C TYR A 12 -11.61 -13.67 -18.94
N SER A 13 -12.49 -14.66 -19.02
CA SER A 13 -12.46 -15.81 -18.10
C SER A 13 -11.11 -16.52 -18.19
N ARG A 14 -10.64 -16.81 -19.41
CA ARG A 14 -9.35 -17.47 -19.63
C ARG A 14 -8.19 -16.66 -19.04
N LEU A 15 -8.21 -15.33 -19.15
CA LEU A 15 -7.21 -14.44 -18.53
C LEU A 15 -7.23 -14.50 -16.99
N MET A 16 -8.41 -14.68 -16.38
CA MET A 16 -8.53 -14.83 -14.92
C MET A 16 -8.02 -16.20 -14.44
N ASP A 17 -8.05 -17.22 -15.29
CA ASP A 17 -7.54 -18.56 -14.99
C ASP A 17 -6.00 -18.65 -14.94
N PHE A 18 -5.30 -17.55 -15.22
CA PHE A 18 -3.83 -17.47 -15.21
C PHE A 18 -3.18 -18.08 -13.96
N THR A 19 -3.77 -17.90 -12.78
CA THR A 19 -3.22 -18.41 -11.51
C THR A 19 -3.34 -19.93 -11.36
N TYR A 20 -4.25 -20.57 -12.10
CA TYR A 20 -4.54 -22.00 -12.04
C TYR A 20 -3.82 -22.81 -13.13
N ILE A 21 -2.89 -22.19 -13.85
CA ILE A 21 -2.05 -22.89 -14.81
C ILE A 21 -1.15 -23.87 -14.06
N ASN A 22 -1.31 -25.16 -14.35
CA ASN A 22 -0.71 -26.26 -13.59
C ASN A 22 0.48 -26.96 -14.26
N SER A 23 0.88 -26.52 -15.47
CA SER A 23 2.09 -26.98 -16.15
C SER A 23 2.79 -25.83 -16.87
N GLU A 24 4.07 -26.02 -17.20
CA GLU A 24 4.85 -25.07 -17.99
C GLU A 24 4.37 -25.02 -19.45
N GLU A 25 3.99 -26.17 -20.02
CA GLU A 25 3.38 -26.28 -21.36
C GLU A 25 2.12 -25.40 -21.48
N LYS A 26 1.22 -25.46 -20.48
CA LYS A 26 0.02 -24.62 -20.47
C LYS A 26 0.33 -23.13 -20.26
N LEU A 27 1.44 -22.81 -19.59
CA LEU A 27 1.89 -21.43 -19.43
C LEU A 27 2.38 -20.86 -20.76
N GLU A 28 3.06 -21.69 -21.55
CA GLU A 28 3.47 -21.33 -22.90
C GLU A 28 2.24 -21.15 -23.81
N GLU A 29 1.31 -22.12 -23.84
CA GLU A 29 0.03 -22.00 -24.58
C GLU A 29 -0.76 -20.73 -24.18
N PHE A 30 -0.78 -20.40 -22.89
CA PHE A 30 -1.42 -19.18 -22.40
C PHE A 30 -0.70 -17.92 -22.89
N SER A 31 0.64 -17.95 -22.93
CA SER A 31 1.45 -16.83 -23.42
C SER A 31 1.23 -16.59 -24.92
N GLU A 32 1.10 -17.66 -25.70
CA GLU A 32 0.74 -17.57 -27.12
C GLU A 32 -0.66 -17.01 -27.30
N PHE A 33 -1.64 -17.48 -26.52
CA PHE A 33 -2.99 -16.93 -26.50
C PHE A 33 -3.00 -15.42 -26.23
N VAL A 34 -2.26 -14.94 -25.22
CA VAL A 34 -2.16 -13.50 -24.91
C VAL A 34 -1.52 -12.70 -26.05
N ARG A 35 -0.54 -13.28 -26.74
CA ARG A 35 0.08 -12.67 -27.92
C ARG A 35 -0.94 -12.54 -29.06
N ASP A 36 -1.76 -13.57 -29.27
CA ASP A 36 -2.75 -13.63 -30.35
C ASP A 36 -3.95 -12.71 -30.13
N LEU A 37 -4.28 -12.33 -28.88
CA LEU A 37 -5.31 -11.34 -28.57
C LEU A 37 -5.03 -9.95 -29.19
N GLY A 38 -3.77 -9.65 -29.54
CA GLY A 38 -3.38 -8.35 -30.13
C GLY A 38 -3.54 -7.14 -29.21
N ALA A 39 -4.00 -7.34 -27.97
CA ALA A 39 -4.26 -6.29 -27.00
C ALA A 39 -2.96 -5.93 -26.26
N LYS A 40 -2.27 -4.88 -26.71
CA LYS A 40 -0.99 -4.43 -26.14
C LYS A 40 -0.98 -4.31 -24.61
N LYS A 41 -2.06 -3.80 -24.01
CA LYS A 41 -2.18 -3.66 -22.54
C LYS A 41 -2.14 -5.01 -21.80
N ILE A 42 -2.65 -6.07 -22.41
CA ILE A 42 -2.68 -7.42 -21.83
C ILE A 42 -1.32 -8.10 -22.04
N GLN A 43 -0.69 -7.88 -23.20
CA GLN A 43 0.68 -8.33 -23.46
C GLN A 43 1.67 -7.69 -22.48
N ASP A 44 1.63 -6.35 -22.33
CA ASP A 44 2.48 -5.62 -21.38
C ASP A 44 2.25 -6.08 -19.93
N TRP A 45 1.01 -6.46 -19.59
CA TRP A 45 0.70 -7.05 -18.30
C TRP A 45 1.39 -8.40 -18.12
N LEU A 46 1.30 -9.31 -19.10
CA LEU A 46 1.97 -10.61 -19.05
C LEU A 46 3.49 -10.46 -18.98
N ASP A 47 4.07 -9.58 -19.79
CA ASP A 47 5.51 -9.30 -19.79
C ASP A 47 5.98 -8.79 -18.41
N HIS A 48 5.22 -7.87 -17.81
CA HIS A 48 5.51 -7.41 -16.46
C HIS A 48 5.47 -8.55 -15.43
N LYS A 49 4.52 -9.49 -15.57
CA LYS A 49 4.44 -10.68 -14.69
C LYS A 49 5.62 -11.62 -14.91
N ALA A 50 6.03 -11.86 -16.16
CA ALA A 50 7.15 -12.72 -16.51
C ALA A 50 8.49 -12.15 -16.02
N MET A 51 8.72 -10.84 -16.15
CA MET A 51 9.91 -10.17 -15.62
C MET A 51 9.95 -10.14 -14.09
N SER A 52 8.79 -10.14 -13.44
CA SER A 52 8.66 -10.10 -12.00
C SER A 52 8.76 -11.51 -11.42
N VAL A 53 9.98 -12.03 -11.27
CA VAL A 53 10.25 -13.38 -10.73
C VAL A 53 9.56 -13.65 -9.38
N TRP A 54 9.37 -12.60 -8.57
CA TRP A 54 8.66 -12.69 -7.29
C TRP A 54 7.16 -13.01 -7.43
N ILE A 55 6.55 -12.73 -8.58
CA ILE A 55 5.11 -12.98 -8.82
C ILE A 55 4.83 -14.42 -9.22
N LEU A 56 5.81 -15.10 -9.82
CA LEU A 56 5.64 -16.45 -10.37
C LEU A 56 5.03 -17.47 -9.38
N PRO A 57 5.32 -17.48 -8.07
CA PRO A 57 4.67 -18.40 -7.11
C PRO A 57 3.15 -18.29 -6.99
N LEU A 58 2.53 -17.26 -7.57
CA LEU A 58 1.07 -17.15 -7.66
C LEU A 58 0.45 -18.07 -8.72
N ILE A 59 1.26 -18.66 -9.58
CA ILE A 59 0.85 -19.63 -10.58
C ILE A 59 1.02 -21.01 -9.98
N GLN A 60 -0.02 -21.86 -10.02
CA GLN A 60 -0.02 -23.19 -9.41
C GLN A 60 1.22 -24.02 -9.82
N SER A 61 1.59 -24.01 -11.10
CA SER A 61 2.78 -24.72 -11.62
C SER A 61 4.13 -24.24 -11.06
N GLN A 62 4.14 -23.05 -10.48
CA GLN A 62 5.34 -22.36 -9.98
C GLN A 62 5.34 -22.25 -8.44
N SER A 63 4.27 -22.72 -7.79
CA SER A 63 4.12 -22.76 -6.35
C SER A 63 4.83 -23.98 -5.77
N PRO A 64 5.44 -23.88 -4.57
CA PRO A 64 5.92 -25.05 -3.84
C PRO A 64 4.80 -25.87 -3.18
N MET A 65 3.56 -25.38 -3.18
CA MET A 65 2.41 -26.10 -2.62
C MET A 65 2.03 -27.29 -3.50
N SER A 66 1.53 -28.37 -2.89
CA SER A 66 0.94 -29.46 -3.66
C SER A 66 -0.34 -29.00 -4.35
N ALA A 67 -0.73 -29.66 -5.45
CA ALA A 67 -1.98 -29.33 -6.14
C ALA A 67 -3.21 -29.51 -5.23
N GLU A 68 -3.21 -30.56 -4.39
CA GLU A 68 -4.27 -30.82 -3.41
C GLU A 68 -4.37 -29.71 -2.37
N ASP A 69 -3.25 -29.25 -1.82
CA ASP A 69 -3.24 -28.14 -0.86
C ASP A 69 -3.70 -26.83 -1.52
N TRP A 70 -3.35 -26.62 -2.79
CA TRP A 70 -3.76 -25.45 -3.56
C TRP A 70 -5.28 -25.41 -3.76
N ASP A 71 -5.89 -26.53 -4.15
CA ASP A 71 -7.33 -26.65 -4.36
C ASP A 71 -8.12 -26.55 -3.05
N ASN A 72 -7.54 -27.04 -1.95
CA ASN A 72 -8.11 -26.93 -0.59
C ASN A 72 -7.90 -25.56 0.05
N THR A 73 -7.07 -24.70 -0.54
CA THR A 73 -6.80 -23.36 0.01
C THR A 73 -8.02 -22.46 -0.21
N PRO A 74 -8.63 -21.90 0.84
CA PRO A 74 -9.77 -21.01 0.68
C PRO A 74 -9.42 -19.81 -0.19
N GLY A 75 -10.31 -19.39 -1.09
CA GLY A 75 -10.10 -18.21 -1.94
C GLY A 75 -9.99 -16.86 -1.20
N ILE A 76 -10.22 -16.85 0.11
CA ILE A 76 -9.96 -15.70 1.00
C ILE A 76 -8.51 -15.65 1.51
N THR A 77 -7.74 -16.71 1.29
CA THR A 77 -6.34 -16.79 1.69
C THR A 77 -5.52 -15.88 0.79
N ASN A 78 -4.65 -15.07 1.39
CA ASN A 78 -3.72 -14.25 0.62
C ASN A 78 -2.61 -15.14 0.01
N THR A 79 -2.89 -15.75 -1.14
CA THR A 79 -1.91 -16.56 -1.89
C THR A 79 -0.68 -15.73 -2.29
N GLY A 80 -0.80 -14.40 -2.30
CA GLY A 80 0.31 -13.46 -2.46
C GLY A 80 1.43 -13.64 -1.44
N GLU A 81 1.14 -14.19 -0.25
CA GLU A 81 2.18 -14.44 0.75
C GLU A 81 3.24 -15.45 0.26
N ALA A 82 2.86 -16.37 -0.64
CA ALA A 82 3.79 -17.33 -1.24
C ALA A 82 4.91 -16.66 -2.05
N GLN A 83 4.69 -15.43 -2.52
CA GLN A 83 5.68 -14.62 -3.24
C GLN A 83 6.90 -14.29 -2.36
N HIS A 84 6.69 -14.13 -1.05
CA HIS A 84 7.78 -13.83 -0.12
C HIS A 84 8.74 -15.01 0.02
N HIS A 85 8.26 -16.25 -0.03
CA HIS A 85 9.12 -17.43 0.06
C HIS A 85 10.14 -17.54 -1.10
N ARG A 86 9.69 -17.34 -2.35
CA ARG A 86 10.59 -17.38 -3.52
C ARG A 86 11.52 -16.18 -3.56
N THR A 87 11.05 -15.01 -3.15
CA THR A 87 11.89 -13.81 -3.00
C THR A 87 13.01 -14.06 -2.00
N ASN A 88 12.70 -14.58 -0.82
CA ASN A 88 13.69 -14.94 0.21
C ASN A 88 14.68 -16.01 -0.27
N SER A 89 14.24 -16.90 -1.15
CA SER A 89 15.09 -17.91 -1.79
C SER A 89 16.09 -17.30 -2.78
N GLY A 90 15.69 -16.28 -3.56
CA GLY A 90 16.53 -15.62 -4.55
C GLY A 90 17.45 -14.53 -3.96
N THR A 91 17.01 -13.82 -2.93
CA THR A 91 17.81 -12.76 -2.27
C THR A 91 18.81 -13.30 -1.26
N GLY A 92 18.89 -14.62 -1.07
CA GLY A 92 19.78 -15.24 -0.09
C GLY A 92 19.39 -14.92 1.36
N THR A 93 18.16 -14.48 1.60
CA THR A 93 17.61 -14.21 2.94
C THR A 93 16.96 -15.46 3.53
N LYS A 94 17.40 -16.66 3.11
CA LYS A 94 17.17 -17.92 3.83
C LYS A 94 18.13 -18.02 5.01
N LEU A 95 18.04 -17.07 5.93
CA LEU A 95 18.66 -17.29 7.23
C LEU A 95 17.77 -18.30 7.95
N SER A 96 18.38 -19.37 8.48
CA SER A 96 17.70 -20.15 9.50
C SER A 96 17.24 -19.19 10.61
N VAL A 97 16.17 -19.55 11.32
CA VAL A 97 15.68 -18.71 12.44
C VAL A 97 16.83 -18.36 13.40
N VAL A 98 17.75 -19.30 13.62
CA VAL A 98 18.96 -19.10 14.41
C VAL A 98 19.91 -18.06 13.80
N GLU A 99 20.24 -18.17 12.51
CA GLU A 99 21.12 -17.19 11.84
C GLU A 99 20.48 -15.80 11.70
N ALA A 100 19.15 -15.75 11.56
CA ALA A 100 18.40 -14.51 11.55
C ALA A 100 18.46 -13.83 12.92
N ILE A 101 18.28 -14.61 13.99
CA ILE A 101 18.46 -14.18 15.38
C ILE A 101 19.90 -13.69 15.58
N ASP A 102 20.90 -14.47 15.16
CA ASP A 102 22.32 -14.18 15.38
C ASP A 102 22.78 -12.90 14.64
N ARG A 103 22.30 -12.69 13.41
CA ARG A 103 22.54 -11.42 12.68
C ARG A 103 21.81 -10.22 13.29
N CYS A 104 20.66 -10.44 13.93
CA CYS A 104 19.93 -9.38 14.62
C CYS A 104 20.51 -9.09 16.02
N PHE A 105 21.12 -10.10 16.65
CA PHE A 105 21.84 -10.04 17.92
C PHE A 105 23.15 -9.28 17.76
N SER A 106 23.08 -7.96 17.74
CA SER A 106 24.24 -7.12 18.03
C SER A 106 24.28 -6.87 19.54
N PRO A 107 25.25 -7.43 20.30
CA PRO A 107 25.33 -7.23 21.75
C PRO A 107 25.37 -5.75 22.13
N ARG A 108 25.97 -4.92 21.27
CA ARG A 108 26.04 -3.47 21.41
C ARG A 108 24.67 -2.79 21.34
N LYS A 109 23.77 -3.25 20.47
CA LYS A 109 22.40 -2.71 20.37
C LYS A 109 21.55 -3.10 21.59
N ILE A 110 21.76 -4.31 22.11
CA ILE A 110 21.10 -4.80 23.33
C ILE A 110 21.57 -3.99 24.54
N GLU A 111 22.88 -3.78 24.68
CA GLU A 111 23.43 -2.99 25.78
C GLU A 111 22.93 -1.54 25.78
N ILE A 112 22.88 -0.89 24.61
CA ILE A 112 22.31 0.45 24.44
C ILE A 112 20.81 0.44 24.77
N SER A 113 20.07 -0.58 24.33
CA SER A 113 18.63 -0.70 24.60
C SER A 113 18.34 -0.96 26.09
N LEU A 114 19.16 -1.74 26.77
CA LEU A 114 19.06 -1.99 28.21
C LEU A 114 19.38 -0.72 29.01
N LYS A 115 20.42 0.02 28.61
CA LYS A 115 20.79 1.29 29.26
C LYS A 115 19.77 2.41 29.02
N SER A 116 19.19 2.47 27.82
CA SER A 116 18.24 3.53 27.44
C SER A 116 16.77 3.17 27.67
N SER A 117 16.45 1.90 27.98
CA SER A 117 15.08 1.35 28.01
C SER A 117 14.28 1.54 26.71
N VAL A 118 14.96 1.83 25.59
CA VAL A 118 14.34 2.06 24.29
C VAL A 118 14.97 1.14 23.26
N LEU A 119 14.16 0.25 22.68
CA LEU A 119 14.56 -0.62 21.56
C LEU A 119 15.10 0.21 20.39
N VAL A 120 16.34 -0.09 19.98
CA VAL A 120 17.01 0.55 18.84
C VAL A 120 16.31 0.11 17.56
N ASN A 121 15.29 0.86 17.16
CA ASN A 121 14.67 0.69 15.85
C ASN A 121 15.55 1.42 14.81
N PRO A 122 16.09 0.70 13.81
CA PRO A 122 16.98 1.27 12.78
C PRO A 122 16.30 2.34 11.91
N HIS A 123 14.96 2.42 11.93
CA HIS A 123 14.17 3.45 11.24
C HIS A 123 13.65 4.55 12.18
N ASN A 124 14.15 4.58 13.42
CA ASN A 124 13.69 5.52 14.45
C ASN A 124 14.82 5.92 15.39
N GLU A 125 15.95 6.34 14.81
CA GLU A 125 17.07 6.90 15.54
C GLU A 125 16.67 8.17 16.32
N LEU A 126 17.45 8.51 17.35
CA LEU A 126 17.25 9.69 18.18
C LEU A 126 17.13 10.97 17.33
N SER A 127 17.99 11.11 16.30
CA SER A 127 17.98 12.20 15.33
C SER A 127 16.62 12.33 14.64
N HIS A 128 16.07 11.24 14.11
CA HIS A 128 14.76 11.20 13.47
C HIS A 128 13.62 11.56 14.44
N ARG A 129 13.71 11.13 15.71
CA ARG A 129 12.74 11.50 16.74
C ARG A 129 12.79 12.98 17.06
N LEU A 130 13.98 13.55 17.21
CA LEU A 130 14.18 14.97 17.47
C LEU A 130 13.64 15.82 16.31
N VAL A 131 13.99 15.46 15.07
CA VAL A 131 13.49 16.14 13.87
C VAL A 131 11.95 16.06 13.80
N ARG A 132 11.36 14.87 13.97
CA ARG A 132 9.90 14.71 13.96
C ARG A 132 9.21 15.50 15.06
N ASN A 133 9.78 15.54 16.27
CA ASN A 133 9.24 16.33 17.37
C ASN A 133 9.29 17.84 17.06
N MET A 134 10.39 18.33 16.50
CA MET A 134 10.50 19.72 16.04
C MET A 134 9.49 20.03 14.94
N THR A 135 9.33 19.15 13.95
CA THR A 135 8.33 19.32 12.88
C THR A 135 6.91 19.34 13.43
N ARG A 136 6.59 18.46 14.39
CA ARG A 136 5.27 18.46 15.06
C ARG A 136 5.00 19.74 15.84
N ALA A 137 6.00 20.24 16.59
CA ALA A 137 5.89 21.49 17.32
C ALA A 137 5.65 22.67 16.36
N SER A 138 6.46 22.77 15.29
CA SER A 138 6.31 23.81 14.26
C SER A 138 4.95 23.74 13.55
N THR A 139 4.50 22.54 13.18
CA THR A 139 3.18 22.34 12.54
C THR A 139 2.05 22.74 13.46
N THR A 140 2.15 22.42 14.76
CA THR A 140 1.14 22.79 15.76
C THR A 140 1.06 24.30 15.92
N MET A 141 2.21 24.98 15.98
CA MET A 141 2.26 26.44 16.02
C MET A 141 1.69 27.09 14.76
N CYS A 142 2.03 26.58 13.58
CA CYS A 142 1.50 27.11 12.32
C CYS A 142 -0.03 26.95 12.24
N LYS A 143 -0.56 25.79 12.64
CA LYS A 143 -2.00 25.56 12.72
C LYS A 143 -2.69 26.45 13.75
N SER A 144 -2.09 26.69 14.92
CA SER A 144 -2.68 27.59 15.92
C SER A 144 -2.71 29.04 15.42
N HIS A 145 -1.69 29.48 14.69
CA HIS A 145 -1.68 30.80 14.06
C HIS A 145 -2.79 30.94 13.01
N GLY A 146 -2.87 30.01 12.05
CA GLY A 146 -3.92 30.05 11.03
C GLY A 146 -5.33 29.91 11.61
N SER A 147 -5.51 29.12 12.68
CA SER A 147 -6.81 29.02 13.37
C SER A 147 -7.19 30.34 14.05
N ARG A 148 -6.21 31.10 14.53
CA ARG A 148 -6.45 32.41 15.15
C ARG A 148 -6.83 33.46 14.10
N GLU A 149 -6.12 33.49 12.97
CA GLU A 149 -6.45 34.37 11.85
C GLU A 149 -7.87 34.10 11.32
N LEU A 150 -8.23 32.83 11.12
CA LEU A 150 -9.59 32.47 10.71
C LEU A 150 -10.66 32.85 11.74
N ALA A 151 -10.36 32.73 13.04
CA ALA A 151 -11.28 33.15 14.09
C ALA A 151 -11.47 34.67 14.13
N ASP A 152 -10.40 35.44 13.90
CA ASP A 152 -10.44 36.90 13.81
C ASP A 152 -11.26 37.35 12.59
N GLU A 153 -11.07 36.72 11.43
CA GLU A 153 -11.88 36.97 10.22
C GLU A 153 -13.36 36.61 10.43
N GLN A 154 -13.65 35.48 11.08
CA GLN A 154 -15.02 35.09 11.41
C GLN A 154 -15.71 36.11 12.32
N ALA A 155 -14.98 36.64 13.31
CA ALA A 155 -15.52 37.66 14.22
C ALA A 155 -15.88 38.95 13.48
N LEU A 156 -15.04 39.39 12.53
CA LEU A 156 -15.31 40.58 11.71
C LEU A 156 -16.54 40.40 10.82
N LEU A 157 -16.64 39.28 10.10
CA LEU A 157 -17.80 38.99 9.25
C LEU A 157 -19.09 38.88 10.06
N GLN A 158 -19.03 38.30 11.26
CA GLN A 158 -20.19 38.19 12.14
C GLN A 158 -20.67 39.57 12.61
N MET A 159 -19.74 40.48 12.96
CA MET A 159 -20.07 41.86 13.29
C MET A 159 -20.75 42.59 12.12
N GLU A 160 -20.28 42.38 10.90
CA GLU A 160 -20.86 43.00 9.70
C GLU A 160 -22.29 42.48 9.44
N ILE A 161 -22.49 41.16 9.48
CA ILE A 161 -23.81 40.53 9.35
C ILE A 161 -24.80 41.06 10.39
N ASP A 162 -24.36 41.20 11.64
CA ASP A 162 -25.23 41.69 12.71
C ASP A 162 -25.57 43.17 12.53
N SER A 163 -24.62 43.98 12.04
CA SER A 163 -24.87 45.39 11.69
C SER A 163 -25.89 45.54 10.54
N GLU A 164 -25.80 44.69 9.51
CA GLU A 164 -26.74 44.68 8.38
C GLU A 164 -28.13 44.22 8.81
N LYS A 165 -28.22 43.19 9.68
CA LYS A 165 -29.50 42.73 10.24
C LYS A 165 -30.20 43.83 11.02
N GLU A 166 -29.47 44.59 11.83
CA GLU A 166 -30.05 45.73 12.57
C GLU A 166 -30.49 46.86 11.63
N ALA A 167 -29.70 47.17 10.59
CA ALA A 167 -30.10 48.13 9.56
C ALA A 167 -31.36 47.69 8.79
N HIS A 168 -31.48 46.40 8.47
CA HIS A 168 -32.66 45.83 7.83
C HIS A 168 -33.89 45.87 8.74
N LYS A 169 -33.75 45.57 10.04
CA LYS A 169 -34.83 45.71 11.03
C LYS A 169 -35.29 47.16 11.16
N ALA A 170 -34.36 48.11 11.25
CA ALA A 170 -34.68 49.53 11.34
C ALA A 170 -35.40 50.05 10.09
N SER A 171 -34.94 49.68 8.90
CA SER A 171 -35.60 50.07 7.64
C SER A 171 -36.97 49.39 7.43
N ALA A 172 -37.15 48.15 7.89
CA ALA A 172 -38.44 47.48 7.89
C ALA A 172 -39.44 48.13 8.88
N SER A 173 -38.96 48.61 10.03
CA SER A 173 -39.77 49.34 11.01
C SER A 173 -40.17 50.73 10.53
N HIS A 174 -39.40 51.36 9.64
CA HIS A 174 -39.68 52.70 9.10
C HIS A 174 -40.67 52.68 7.91
N ARG A 175 -41.01 51.50 7.36
CA ARG A 175 -41.98 51.34 6.26
C ARG A 175 -43.39 50.93 6.71
N ARG A 176 -43.68 50.92 8.02
CA ARG A 176 -45.02 50.77 8.59
C ARG A 176 -45.50 52.09 9.14
#